data_AF-A0A075LR47-F1
#
_entry.id   AF-A0A075LR47-F1
#
_cell.length_a   1.000
_cell.length_b   1.000
_cell.length_c   1.000
_cell.angle_alpha   90.00
_cell.angle_beta   90.00
_cell.angle_gamma   90.00
#
_symmetry.space_group_name_H-M   'P 1'
#
loop_
_entity.id
_entity.type
_entity.pdbx_description
1 polymer ?
#
loop_
_entity_poly.entity_id
_entity_poly.type
_entity_poly.pdbx_seq_one_letter_code
_entity_poly.pdbx_strand_id
1 'polypeptide(L)'
;MSDTIGYHYVVEAAGCDAEILSDANKIREIFLKAAQVSNMEVKSSYFFKFSPTGVSGVVIVAESHISIHTWPEERYAALDVYTCGDKADPEKAVDYILEQFKAEYAHVSEIKRGIKEEEGTFTHMILTWEESLDRKNAK
;
A
#
# COMPACT_ATOMS: atom_id res chain seq x y z
N MET A 1 24.35 9.86 3.92
CA MET A 1 24.59 8.67 3.08
C MET A 1 23.25 8.32 2.48
N SER A 2 23.00 8.71 1.22
CA SER A 2 21.76 8.34 0.52
C SER A 2 21.97 6.94 -0.06
N ASP A 3 21.56 5.93 0.70
CA ASP A 3 21.43 4.59 0.13
C ASP A 3 20.24 4.66 -0.85
N THR A 4 20.41 4.20 -2.09
CA THR A 4 19.34 4.18 -3.11
C THR A 4 18.27 3.13 -2.80
N ILE A 5 18.40 2.47 -1.65
CA ILE A 5 17.56 1.38 -1.19
C ILE A 5 16.18 1.88 -0.81
N GLY A 6 15.19 1.23 -1.38
CA GLY A 6 13.79 1.36 -0.97
C GLY A 6 13.11 0.01 -0.93
N TYR A 7 12.00 -0.06 -0.20
CA TYR A 7 11.17 -1.25 -0.03
C TYR A 7 9.79 -0.97 -0.59
N HIS A 8 9.40 -1.68 -1.65
CA HIS A 8 8.15 -1.50 -2.37
C HIS A 8 7.29 -2.75 -2.22
N TYR A 9 6.20 -2.61 -1.48
CA TYR A 9 5.20 -3.65 -1.31
C TYR A 9 4.13 -3.48 -2.39
N VAL A 10 3.95 -4.52 -3.19
CA VAL A 10 2.87 -4.66 -4.18
C VAL A 10 1.89 -5.68 -3.62
N VAL A 11 0.63 -5.25 -3.42
CA VAL A 11 -0.35 -6.03 -2.67
C VAL A 11 -1.64 -6.18 -3.47
N GLU A 12 -2.06 -7.43 -3.59
CA GLU A 12 -3.33 -7.85 -4.16
C GLU A 12 -4.28 -8.21 -3.01
N ALA A 13 -5.18 -7.30 -2.64
CA ALA A 13 -6.09 -7.48 -1.51
C ALA A 13 -7.49 -7.92 -1.99
N ALA A 14 -7.99 -9.04 -1.47
CA ALA A 14 -9.29 -9.61 -1.84
C ALA A 14 -10.22 -9.80 -0.63
N GLY A 15 -11.52 -9.86 -0.91
CA GLY A 15 -12.55 -9.96 0.12
C GLY A 15 -12.74 -8.67 0.93
N CYS A 16 -12.34 -7.52 0.38
CA CYS A 16 -12.47 -6.22 1.05
C CYS A 16 -13.95 -5.78 1.20
N ASP A 17 -14.19 -4.83 2.09
CA ASP A 17 -15.50 -4.17 2.26
C ASP A 17 -15.79 -3.23 1.07
N ALA A 18 -16.78 -3.59 0.24
CA ALA A 18 -17.11 -2.85 -0.98
C ALA A 18 -17.57 -1.41 -0.73
N GLU A 19 -18.17 -1.11 0.43
CA GLU A 19 -18.58 0.25 0.77
C GLU A 19 -17.36 1.15 1.05
N ILE A 20 -16.31 0.58 1.65
CA ILE A 20 -15.05 1.29 1.87
C ILE A 20 -14.35 1.53 0.54
N LEU A 21 -14.25 0.50 -0.31
CA LEU A 21 -13.62 0.61 -1.63
C LEU A 21 -14.32 1.62 -2.57
N SER A 22 -15.60 1.94 -2.31
CA SER A 22 -16.39 2.88 -3.13
C SER A 22 -16.31 4.34 -2.66
N ASP A 23 -15.57 4.62 -1.58
CA ASP A 23 -15.55 5.93 -0.92
C ASP A 23 -14.13 6.53 -0.89
N ALA A 24 -13.89 7.47 -1.82
CA ALA A 24 -12.60 8.14 -1.95
C ALA A 24 -12.18 8.93 -0.69
N ASN A 25 -13.12 9.42 0.13
CA ASN A 25 -12.77 10.14 1.35
C ASN A 25 -12.35 9.17 2.45
N LYS A 26 -13.06 8.04 2.62
CA LYS A 26 -12.65 6.99 3.57
C LYS A 26 -11.28 6.42 3.21
N ILE A 27 -11.05 6.11 1.94
CA ILE A 27 -9.74 5.59 1.49
C ILE A 27 -8.64 6.63 1.76
N ARG A 28 -8.89 7.91 1.48
CA ARG A 28 -7.94 8.98 1.81
C ARG A 28 -7.59 8.99 3.30
N GLU A 29 -8.58 8.94 4.18
CA GLU A 29 -8.36 8.93 5.64
C GLU A 29 -7.54 7.71 6.07
N ILE A 30 -7.86 6.53 5.54
CA ILE A 30 -7.12 5.29 5.80
C ILE A 30 -5.66 5.43 5.36
N PHE A 31 -5.41 5.94 4.16
CA PHE A 31 -4.05 6.05 3.60
C PHE A 31 -3.21 7.09 4.31
N LEU A 32 -3.80 8.23 4.70
CA LEU A 32 -3.11 9.24 5.52
C LEU A 32 -2.78 8.69 6.90
N LYS A 33 -3.67 7.88 7.49
CA LYS A 33 -3.42 7.25 8.78
C LYS A 33 -2.36 6.15 8.69
N ALA A 34 -2.37 5.36 7.61
CA ALA A 34 -1.34 4.36 7.30
C ALA A 34 0.05 5.01 7.23
N ALA A 35 0.19 6.10 6.47
CA ALA A 35 1.43 6.86 6.41
C ALA A 35 1.87 7.34 7.80
N GLN A 36 0.94 7.84 8.62
CA GLN A 36 1.25 8.30 9.98
C GLN A 36 1.77 7.17 10.89
N VAL A 37 1.10 6.01 10.94
CA VAL A 37 1.49 4.90 11.83
C VAL A 37 2.79 4.22 11.38
N SER A 38 3.15 4.39 10.11
CA SER A 38 4.37 3.89 9.49
C SER A 38 5.53 4.88 9.43
N ASN A 39 5.43 6.00 10.16
CA ASN A 39 6.44 7.05 10.21
C ASN A 39 6.80 7.65 8.84
N MET A 40 5.84 7.70 7.92
CA MET A 40 6.01 8.31 6.59
C MET A 40 5.53 9.77 6.61
N GLU A 41 6.38 10.68 6.16
CA GLU A 41 6.03 12.10 6.08
C GLU A 41 5.20 12.38 4.81
N VAL A 42 3.92 12.71 4.97
CA VAL A 42 3.03 13.05 3.85
C VAL A 42 3.36 14.43 3.27
N LYS A 43 3.48 14.49 1.95
CA LYS A 43 3.67 15.74 1.18
C LYS A 43 2.38 16.20 0.50
N SER A 44 1.63 15.27 -0.08
CA SER A 44 0.34 15.56 -0.73
C SER A 44 -0.48 14.29 -0.90
N SER A 45 -1.76 14.44 -1.25
CA SER A 45 -2.63 13.30 -1.53
C SER A 45 -3.65 13.66 -2.62
N TYR A 46 -3.96 12.70 -3.50
CA TYR A 46 -4.96 12.85 -4.54
C TYR A 46 -5.78 11.58 -4.67
N PHE A 47 -7.12 11.71 -4.70
CA PHE A 47 -8.04 10.59 -4.81
C PHE A 47 -9.16 10.95 -5.77
N PHE A 48 -9.42 10.05 -6.71
CA PHE A 48 -10.43 10.21 -7.75
C PHE A 48 -11.40 9.03 -7.69
N LYS A 49 -12.69 9.33 -7.53
CA LYS A 49 -13.77 8.34 -7.59
C LYS A 49 -14.31 8.26 -9.02
N PHE A 50 -14.37 7.06 -9.57
CA PHE A 50 -14.97 6.79 -10.88
C PHE A 50 -16.49 6.60 -10.78
N SER A 51 -17.14 6.65 -11.94
CA SER A 51 -18.55 6.32 -12.10
C SER A 51 -18.66 5.00 -12.88
N PRO A 52 -19.46 4.02 -12.43
CA PRO A 52 -20.40 4.08 -11.30
C PRO A 52 -19.74 3.86 -9.91
N THR A 53 -18.63 3.13 -9.85
CA THR A 53 -17.91 2.74 -8.62
C THR A 53 -16.39 2.76 -8.84
N GLY A 54 -15.62 2.58 -7.76
CA GLY A 54 -14.16 2.49 -7.81
C GLY A 54 -13.43 3.79 -7.54
N VAL A 55 -12.21 3.68 -7.03
CA VAL A 55 -11.34 4.78 -6.62
C VAL A 55 -9.91 4.51 -7.08
N SER A 56 -9.26 5.53 -7.63
CA SER A 56 -7.81 5.61 -7.75
C SER A 56 -7.29 6.63 -6.76
N GLY A 57 -6.22 6.30 -6.04
CA GLY A 57 -5.67 7.13 -4.99
C GLY A 57 -4.15 7.10 -4.94
N VAL A 58 -3.54 8.20 -4.53
CA VAL A 58 -2.12 8.27 -4.20
C VAL A 58 -1.89 9.23 -3.04
N VAL A 59 -1.02 8.83 -2.12
CA VAL A 59 -0.40 9.69 -1.10
C VAL A 59 1.08 9.78 -1.45
N ILE A 60 1.55 11.00 -1.70
CA ILE A 60 2.97 11.27 -1.91
C ILE A 60 3.60 11.46 -0.53
N VAL A 61 4.62 10.67 -0.22
CA VAL A 61 5.41 10.79 1.01
C VAL A 61 6.83 11.24 0.66
N ALA A 62 7.65 11.56 1.67
CA ALA A 62 9.05 11.90 1.45
C ALA A 62 9.76 10.78 0.67
N GLU A 63 10.13 11.07 -0.58
CA GLU A 63 10.95 10.22 -1.46
C GLU A 63 10.28 8.92 -1.99
N SER A 64 8.95 8.77 -1.90
CA SER A 64 8.22 7.60 -2.43
C SER A 64 6.69 7.84 -2.55
N HIS A 65 5.84 6.81 -2.37
CA HIS A 65 4.38 6.91 -2.47
C HIS A 65 3.63 5.74 -1.82
N ILE A 66 2.35 5.95 -1.54
CA ILE A 66 1.35 4.91 -1.29
C ILE A 66 0.25 5.08 -2.35
N SER A 67 -0.06 4.07 -3.16
CA SER A 67 -1.09 4.15 -4.21
C SER A 67 -2.10 3.03 -4.16
N ILE A 68 -3.26 3.24 -4.79
CA ILE A 68 -4.35 2.27 -4.83
C ILE A 68 -5.24 2.42 -6.05
N HIS A 69 -5.73 1.28 -6.52
CA HIS A 69 -6.84 1.12 -7.44
C HIS A 69 -7.83 0.10 -6.87
N THR A 70 -9.13 0.40 -6.90
CA THR A 70 -10.16 -0.47 -6.32
C THR A 70 -11.21 -0.89 -7.32
N TRP A 71 -11.70 -2.12 -7.18
CA TRP A 71 -12.86 -2.69 -7.87
C TRP A 71 -13.87 -3.18 -6.83
N PRO A 72 -14.77 -2.29 -6.33
CA PRO A 72 -15.72 -2.63 -5.27
C PRO A 72 -16.63 -3.81 -5.61
N GLU A 73 -17.02 -3.94 -6.88
CA GLU A 73 -17.85 -5.03 -7.41
C GLU A 73 -17.18 -6.41 -7.27
N GLU A 74 -15.85 -6.46 -7.31
CA GLU A 74 -15.05 -7.68 -7.10
C GLU A 74 -14.50 -7.77 -5.67
N ARG A 75 -14.82 -6.81 -4.79
CA ARG A 75 -14.25 -6.69 -3.43
C ARG A 75 -12.70 -6.73 -3.45
N TYR A 76 -12.11 -6.12 -4.47
CA TYR A 76 -10.68 -6.18 -4.76
C TYR A 76 -10.02 -4.80 -4.74
N ALA A 77 -8.79 -4.74 -4.22
CA ALA A 77 -7.94 -3.57 -4.29
C ALA A 77 -6.50 -3.96 -4.63
N ALA A 78 -5.94 -3.30 -5.64
CA ALA A 78 -4.51 -3.30 -5.93
C ALA A 78 -3.89 -2.09 -5.23
N LEU A 79 -2.91 -2.30 -4.36
CA LEU A 79 -2.25 -1.22 -3.63
C LEU A 79 -0.73 -1.37 -3.63
N ASP A 80 -0.05 -0.22 -3.60
CA ASP A 80 1.39 -0.13 -3.49
C ASP A 80 1.77 0.66 -2.23
N VAL A 81 2.73 0.16 -1.47
CA VAL A 81 3.40 0.91 -0.40
C VAL A 81 4.89 0.94 -0.73
N TYR A 82 5.38 2.08 -1.21
CA TYR A 82 6.80 2.26 -1.47
C TYR A 82 7.40 3.24 -0.48
N THR A 83 8.57 2.90 0.09
CA THR A 83 9.33 3.78 0.97
C THR A 83 10.83 3.73 0.72
N CYS A 84 11.51 4.84 0.99
CA CYS A 84 12.96 4.96 0.99
C CYS A 84 13.47 5.20 2.42
N GLY A 85 14.61 4.59 2.76
CA GLY A 85 15.29 4.78 4.05
C GLY A 85 14.76 3.96 5.23
N ASP A 86 15.57 3.89 6.29
CA ASP A 86 15.44 2.89 7.38
C ASP A 86 14.43 3.26 8.49
N LYS A 87 13.78 4.43 8.39
CA LYS A 87 12.88 4.93 9.45
C LYS A 87 11.42 4.56 9.24
N ALA A 88 11.04 4.28 7.99
CA ALA A 88 9.68 3.96 7.64
C ALA A 88 9.40 2.47 7.86
N ASP A 89 8.16 2.16 8.19
CA ASP A 89 7.69 0.79 8.45
C ASP A 89 6.58 0.44 7.45
N PRO A 90 6.95 0.01 6.22
CA PRO A 90 5.97 -0.23 5.16
C PRO A 90 5.05 -1.41 5.46
N GLU A 91 5.51 -2.43 6.18
CA GLU A 91 4.69 -3.56 6.64
C GLU A 91 3.52 -3.07 7.50
N LYS A 92 3.78 -2.18 8.48
CA LYS A 92 2.70 -1.56 9.26
C LYS A 92 1.68 -0.79 8.44
N ALA A 93 2.09 -0.20 7.31
CA ALA A 93 1.16 0.53 6.44
C ALA A 93 0.26 -0.47 5.72
N VAL A 94 0.86 -1.53 5.16
CA VAL A 94 0.14 -2.63 4.51
C VAL A 94 -0.86 -3.26 5.50
N ASP A 95 -0.40 -3.66 6.69
CA ASP A 95 -1.23 -4.28 7.71
C ASP A 95 -2.41 -3.40 8.09
N TYR A 96 -2.15 -2.12 8.37
CA TYR A 96 -3.19 -1.16 8.72
C TYR A 96 -4.21 -0.98 7.60
N ILE A 97 -3.76 -0.84 6.34
CA ILE A 97 -4.66 -0.67 5.19
C ILE A 97 -5.53 -1.91 5.01
N LEU A 98 -4.90 -3.11 5.03
CA LEU A 98 -5.63 -4.36 4.94
C LEU A 98 -6.65 -4.45 6.07
N GLU A 99 -6.27 -4.13 7.32
CA GLU A 99 -7.14 -4.08 8.51
C GLU A 99 -8.39 -3.25 8.24
N GLN A 100 -8.20 -1.98 7.88
CA GLN A 100 -9.31 -1.05 7.66
C GLN A 100 -10.20 -1.46 6.48
N PHE A 101 -9.64 -2.09 5.44
CA PHE A 101 -10.41 -2.59 4.30
C PHE A 101 -11.17 -3.88 4.59
N LYS A 102 -10.98 -4.49 5.77
CA LYS A 102 -11.54 -5.81 6.09
C LYS A 102 -11.17 -6.88 5.05
N ALA A 103 -9.98 -6.80 4.46
CA ALA A 103 -9.50 -7.80 3.53
C ALA A 103 -9.50 -9.19 4.19
N GLU A 104 -9.95 -10.20 3.45
CA GLU A 104 -10.00 -11.60 3.89
C GLU A 104 -8.77 -12.37 3.39
N TYR A 105 -8.14 -11.89 2.33
CA TYR A 105 -6.95 -12.47 1.72
C TYR A 105 -6.04 -11.37 1.16
N ALA A 106 -4.74 -11.60 1.18
CA ALA A 106 -3.77 -10.78 0.48
C ALA A 106 -2.66 -11.63 -0.15
N HIS A 107 -2.27 -11.30 -1.37
CA HIS A 107 -1.00 -11.73 -1.96
C HIS A 107 -0.04 -10.53 -1.95
N VAL A 108 1.12 -10.68 -1.33
CA VAL A 108 2.06 -9.58 -1.08
C VAL A 108 3.39 -9.91 -1.72
N SER A 109 3.93 -8.96 -2.46
CA SER A 109 5.30 -8.98 -2.96
C SER A 109 6.09 -7.80 -2.40
N GLU A 110 7.17 -8.08 -1.68
CA GLU A 110 8.18 -7.09 -1.31
C GLU A 110 9.24 -7.02 -2.41
N ILE A 111 9.45 -5.81 -2.92
CA ILE A 111 10.48 -5.52 -3.90
C ILE A 111 11.51 -4.59 -3.26
N LYS A 112 12.71 -5.11 -3.00
CA LYS A 112 13.86 -4.30 -2.59
C LYS A 112 14.45 -3.61 -3.81
N ARG A 113 14.28 -2.29 -3.89
CA ARG A 113 14.66 -1.44 -5.02
C ARG A 113 16.04 -0.82 -4.83
N GLY A 114 16.69 -0.47 -5.95
CA GLY A 114 17.88 0.37 -5.95
C GLY A 114 19.14 -0.30 -5.39
N ILE A 115 19.25 -1.63 -5.52
CA ILE A 115 20.43 -2.39 -5.10
C ILE A 115 21.56 -2.09 -6.09
N LYS A 116 22.66 -1.52 -5.61
CA LYS A 116 23.83 -1.21 -6.44
C LYS A 116 24.65 -2.49 -6.69
N GLU A 117 24.98 -2.77 -7.94
CA GLU A 117 25.87 -3.89 -8.32
C GLU A 117 27.26 -3.37 -8.69
N GLU A 118 27.46 -3.02 -9.97
CA GLU A 118 28.71 -2.49 -10.52
C GLU A 118 28.59 -0.95 -10.73
N GLU A 119 29.65 -0.32 -11.24
CA GLU A 119 29.66 1.14 -11.45
C GLU A 119 28.52 1.58 -12.39
N GLY A 120 27.52 2.25 -11.80
CA GLY A 120 26.40 2.86 -12.53
C GLY A 120 25.21 1.92 -12.77
N THR A 121 25.25 0.67 -12.30
CA THR A 121 24.14 -0.29 -12.48
C THR A 121 23.37 -0.51 -11.17
N PHE A 122 22.06 -0.78 -11.33
CA PHE A 122 21.14 -1.02 -10.22
C PHE A 122 20.22 -2.19 -10.56
N THR A 123 19.94 -3.03 -9.57
CA THR A 123 19.03 -4.18 -9.64
C THR A 123 17.94 -4.09 -8.56
N HIS A 124 17.06 -5.10 -8.52
CA HIS A 124 16.07 -5.28 -7.47
C HIS A 124 15.95 -6.76 -7.08
N MET A 125 15.44 -7.01 -5.88
CA MET A 125 15.10 -8.35 -5.38
C MET A 125 13.61 -8.41 -5.09
N ILE A 126 12.97 -9.54 -5.41
CA ILE A 126 11.54 -9.76 -5.14
C ILE A 126 11.40 -10.93 -4.17
N LEU A 127 10.61 -10.72 -3.12
CA LEU A 127 10.11 -11.72 -2.20
C LEU A 127 8.59 -11.71 -2.27
N THR A 128 7.95 -12.87 -2.29
CA THR A 128 6.50 -12.98 -2.47
C THR A 128 5.91 -14.01 -1.52
N TRP A 129 4.75 -13.71 -0.94
CA TRP A 129 4.01 -14.59 -0.06
C TRP A 129 2.50 -14.34 -0.12
N GLU A 130 1.74 -15.26 0.46
CA GLU A 130 0.27 -15.24 0.50
C GLU A 130 -0.21 -15.40 1.93
N GLU A 131 -1.24 -14.64 2.30
CA GLU A 131 -1.81 -14.66 3.64
C GLU A 131 -3.33 -14.75 3.60
N SER A 132 -3.87 -15.68 4.38
CA SER A 132 -5.29 -15.75 4.70
C SER A 132 -5.53 -14.98 6.00
N LEU A 133 -6.36 -13.93 5.94
CA LEU A 133 -6.59 -13.01 7.05
C LEU A 133 -7.85 -13.46 7.81
N ASP A 134 -7.68 -14.30 8.82
CA ASP A 134 -8.78 -14.84 9.64
C ASP A 134 -9.36 -13.78 10.60
N ARG A 135 -10.26 -12.94 10.08
CA ARG A 135 -10.80 -11.77 10.82
C ARG A 135 -12.12 -12.01 11.54
N LYS A 136 -12.58 -13.26 11.63
CA LYS A 136 -13.87 -13.63 12.24
C LYS A 136 -13.95 -13.44 13.77
N ASN A 137 -12.96 -12.81 14.43
CA ASN A 137 -12.93 -12.64 15.89
C ASN A 137 -12.51 -11.24 16.39
N ALA A 138 -12.47 -10.20 15.54
CA ALA A 138 -12.26 -8.83 16.03
C ALA A 138 -13.56 -8.33 16.71
N LYS A 139 -13.61 -8.48 18.03
CA LYS A 139 -14.70 -8.03 18.93
C LYS A 139 -14.74 -6.52 19.08
#